data_AF-A0A741SJZ0-F1
#
_entry.id   AF-A0A741SJZ0-F1
#
_cell.length_a   1.000
_cell.length_b   1.000
_cell.length_c   1.000
_cell.angle_alpha   90.00
_cell.angle_beta   90.00
_cell.angle_gamma   90.00
#
_symmetry.space_group_name_H-M   'P 1'
#
loop_
_entity.id
_entity.type
_entity.pdbx_description
1 polymer ?
#
loop_
_entity_poly.entity_id
_entity_poly.type
_entity_poly.pdbx_seq_one_letter_code
_entity_poly.pdbx_strand_id
1 'polypeptide(L)'
;MKTLLVFFSFICCICSFNVYANDLWVFYKVSSTDLFSRHDSKTIQNLNELYGKAKINADDNTLTINNDLLESSTVCSVRYRKKKETPLSYFYSKKTLAMYENVFKEDNISLAKNIYILRSYDPDKTCPPPYDEMIESDDYLLLVVQDYLVFFKNITDNLGQLKDLSDKSVFSTFCESTLEGSTFDGKEKYICSFTNYNLSNAYLKFKKISGCDGVLKEMLPGRNESYYMGDAKVVYQWIGSNEVKITVIQNMDEGVYSFKKTESGTQVAVIIKSGY
;
A
#
# COMPACT_ATOMS: atom_id res chain seq x y z
N MET A 1 0.42 -35.19 68.87
CA MET A 1 0.46 -33.85 68.24
C MET A 1 1.15 -34.00 66.90
N LYS A 2 0.42 -33.85 65.79
CA LYS A 2 0.93 -33.98 64.41
C LYS A 2 1.32 -32.58 63.92
N THR A 3 2.59 -32.34 63.64
CA THR A 3 3.06 -31.10 63.03
C THR A 3 2.99 -31.27 61.52
N LEU A 4 2.04 -30.58 60.90
CA LEU A 4 1.84 -30.53 59.45
C LEU A 4 2.80 -29.49 58.87
N LEU A 5 3.82 -29.93 58.14
CA LEU A 5 4.72 -29.05 57.39
C LEU A 5 4.01 -28.67 56.08
N VAL A 6 3.40 -27.49 56.07
CA VAL A 6 2.80 -26.89 54.87
C VAL A 6 3.92 -26.28 54.04
N PHE A 7 4.24 -26.92 52.92
CA PHE A 7 5.05 -26.32 51.86
C PHE A 7 4.25 -25.17 51.24
N PHE A 8 4.62 -23.93 51.57
CA PHE A 8 4.20 -22.77 50.79
C PHE A 8 4.89 -22.86 49.43
N SER A 9 4.17 -23.37 48.43
CA SER A 9 4.49 -23.17 47.02
C SER A 9 4.41 -21.67 46.75
N PHE A 10 5.58 -21.01 46.78
CA PHE A 10 5.76 -19.73 46.12
C PHE A 10 5.57 -20.00 44.63
N ILE A 11 4.33 -19.86 44.15
CA ILE A 11 4.06 -19.66 42.74
C ILE A 11 4.67 -18.30 42.44
N CYS A 12 5.96 -18.33 42.08
CA CYS A 12 6.63 -17.22 41.45
C CYS A 12 5.77 -16.89 40.24
N CYS A 13 5.06 -15.77 40.33
CA CYS A 13 4.37 -15.17 39.21
C CYS A 13 5.48 -14.92 38.18
N ILE A 14 5.61 -15.86 37.24
CA ILE A 14 6.52 -15.73 36.11
C ILE A 14 6.05 -14.47 35.43
N CYS A 15 6.79 -13.37 35.62
CA CYS A 15 6.67 -12.20 34.78
C CYS A 15 6.72 -12.73 33.36
N SER A 16 5.57 -12.71 32.70
CA SER A 16 5.50 -12.95 31.27
C SER A 16 6.32 -11.83 30.67
N PHE A 17 7.60 -12.09 30.40
CA PHE A 17 8.33 -11.34 29.41
C PHE A 17 7.53 -11.55 28.14
N ASN A 18 6.70 -10.56 27.79
CA ASN A 18 6.19 -10.47 26.43
C ASN A 18 7.44 -10.47 25.57
N VAL A 19 7.67 -11.59 24.87
CA VAL A 19 8.56 -11.63 23.73
C VAL A 19 7.93 -10.64 22.75
N TYR A 20 8.47 -9.43 22.66
CA TYR A 20 7.92 -8.43 21.76
C TYR A 20 8.14 -8.96 20.33
N ALA A 21 7.06 -8.95 19.54
CA ALA A 21 7.11 -9.41 18.17
C ALA A 21 8.02 -8.48 17.36
N ASN A 22 8.83 -9.06 16.45
CA ASN A 22 9.57 -8.32 15.45
C ASN A 22 8.61 -7.76 14.42
N ASP A 23 8.19 -6.51 14.62
CA ASP A 23 7.26 -5.83 13.72
C ASP A 23 8.00 -5.33 12.49
N LEU A 24 7.76 -6.00 11.35
CA LEU A 24 8.22 -5.55 10.05
C LEU A 24 7.08 -4.82 9.33
N TRP A 25 7.31 -3.54 9.05
CA TRP A 25 6.40 -2.69 8.30
C TRP A 25 6.97 -2.44 6.91
N VAL A 26 6.16 -2.68 5.89
CA VAL A 26 6.53 -2.38 4.50
C VAL A 26 5.57 -1.39 3.88
N PHE A 27 6.08 -0.64 2.92
CA PHE A 27 5.27 0.29 2.15
C PHE A 27 4.01 -0.37 1.58
N TYR A 28 2.87 0.29 1.79
CA TYR A 28 1.57 -0.14 1.28
C TYR A 28 1.05 0.79 0.19
N LYS A 29 0.84 2.07 0.54
CA LYS A 29 0.36 3.09 -0.39
C LYS A 29 0.58 4.49 0.17
N VAL A 30 0.51 5.47 -0.72
CA VAL A 30 0.26 6.87 -0.35
C VAL A 30 -1.25 7.11 -0.40
N SER A 31 -1.74 8.02 0.45
CA SER A 31 -3.15 8.41 0.43
C SER A 31 -3.58 8.97 -0.93
N SER A 32 -4.83 8.73 -1.30
CA SER A 32 -5.38 9.23 -2.56
C SER A 32 -5.56 10.76 -2.56
N THR A 33 -5.70 11.37 -1.39
CA THR A 33 -5.75 12.81 -1.20
C THR A 33 -4.84 13.23 -0.05
N ASP A 34 -4.50 14.52 0.01
CA ASP A 34 -3.86 15.11 1.19
C ASP A 34 -4.88 15.36 2.32
N LEU A 35 -4.39 15.81 3.48
CA LEU A 35 -5.22 16.17 4.65
C LEU A 35 -6.28 17.25 4.37
N PHE A 36 -6.23 17.92 3.22
CA PHE A 36 -7.19 18.94 2.77
C PHE A 36 -8.09 18.44 1.64
N SER A 37 -8.15 17.12 1.41
CA SER A 37 -8.93 16.47 0.35
C SER A 37 -8.53 16.93 -1.06
N ARG A 38 -7.27 17.36 -1.26
CA ARG A 38 -6.74 17.70 -2.58
C ARG A 38 -6.03 16.48 -3.17
N HIS A 39 -6.24 16.25 -4.47
CA HIS A 39 -5.57 15.20 -5.22
C HIS A 39 -4.50 15.81 -6.13
N ASP A 40 -3.24 15.37 -5.98
CA ASP A 40 -2.14 15.68 -6.88
C ASP A 40 -1.40 14.39 -7.24
N SER A 41 -1.68 13.88 -8.45
CA SER A 41 -1.13 12.63 -8.94
C SER A 41 0.40 12.65 -9.03
N LYS A 42 1.01 13.82 -9.32
CA LYS A 42 2.47 13.93 -9.43
C LYS A 42 3.12 13.80 -8.06
N THR A 43 2.54 14.47 -7.05
CA THR A 43 3.02 14.36 -5.66
C THR A 43 2.85 12.92 -5.15
N ILE A 44 1.68 12.31 -5.36
CA ILE A 44 1.42 10.92 -5.00
C ILE A 44 2.43 9.99 -5.69
N GLN A 45 2.67 10.14 -6.99
CA GLN A 45 3.64 9.33 -7.73
C GLN A 45 5.05 9.46 -7.13
N ASN A 46 5.53 10.69 -6.91
CA ASN A 46 6.86 10.93 -6.34
C ASN A 46 7.01 10.29 -4.95
N LEU A 47 5.96 10.35 -4.12
CA LEU A 47 5.97 9.72 -2.80
C LEU A 47 5.95 8.18 -2.91
N ASN A 48 5.18 7.61 -3.83
CA ASN A 48 5.23 6.16 -4.10
C ASN A 48 6.64 5.70 -4.53
N GLU A 49 7.31 6.49 -5.37
CA GLU A 49 8.69 6.20 -5.81
C GLU A 49 9.68 6.31 -4.64
N LEU A 50 9.59 7.37 -3.84
CA LEU A 50 10.52 7.63 -2.73
C LEU A 50 10.42 6.58 -1.61
N TYR A 51 9.20 6.14 -1.27
CA TYR A 51 8.94 5.25 -0.15
C TYR A 51 8.67 3.80 -0.56
N GLY A 52 8.53 3.50 -1.85
CA GLY A 52 8.16 2.17 -2.35
C GLY A 52 9.12 1.03 -2.00
N LYS A 53 10.36 1.35 -1.58
CA LYS A 53 11.35 0.39 -1.07
C LYS A 53 11.73 0.63 0.39
N ALA A 54 11.03 1.53 1.07
CA ALA A 54 11.24 1.76 2.49
C ALA A 54 10.69 0.58 3.32
N LYS A 55 11.46 0.17 4.32
CA LYS A 55 11.11 -0.87 5.29
C LYS A 55 11.43 -0.34 6.67
N ILE A 56 10.49 -0.52 7.59
CA ILE A 56 10.64 -0.09 8.97
C ILE A 56 10.59 -1.35 9.84
N ASN A 57 11.67 -1.61 10.56
CA ASN A 57 11.75 -2.71 11.51
C ASN A 57 11.73 -2.14 12.93
N ALA A 58 10.79 -2.63 13.73
CA ALA A 58 10.66 -2.29 15.13
C ALA A 58 10.88 -3.56 15.97
N ASP A 59 12.08 -3.66 16.57
CA ASP A 59 12.54 -4.83 17.34
C ASP A 59 12.95 -4.37 18.75
N ASP A 60 12.39 -4.99 19.80
CA ASP A 60 12.70 -4.94 21.24
C ASP A 60 13.05 -3.58 21.92
N ASN A 61 13.15 -2.48 21.19
CA ASN A 61 13.36 -1.04 21.54
C ASN A 61 14.15 -0.28 20.47
N THR A 62 14.57 -0.91 19.38
CA THR A 62 15.28 -0.30 18.25
C THR A 62 14.36 -0.18 17.05
N LEU A 63 14.31 1.02 16.49
CA LEU A 63 13.62 1.33 15.26
C LEU A 63 14.67 1.51 14.18
N THR A 64 14.60 0.69 13.13
CA THR A 64 15.51 0.75 12.00
C THR A 64 14.73 1.02 10.72
N ILE A 65 15.09 2.10 10.04
CA ILE A 65 14.52 2.49 8.76
C ILE A 65 15.54 2.18 7.68
N ASN A 66 15.13 1.35 6.71
CA ASN A 66 15.91 1.05 5.53
C ASN A 66 15.17 1.53 4.28
N ASN A 67 15.91 1.99 3.27
CA ASN A 67 15.41 2.26 1.94
C ASN A 67 16.42 1.73 0.91
N ASP A 68 16.03 0.67 0.21
CA ASP A 68 16.91 -0.02 -0.74
C ASP A 68 17.21 0.82 -2.01
N LEU A 69 16.63 2.02 -2.14
CA LEU A 69 16.95 2.98 -3.22
C LEU A 69 18.18 3.84 -2.93
N LEU A 70 18.65 3.89 -1.67
CA LEU A 70 19.79 4.71 -1.26
C LEU A 70 21.11 3.93 -1.32
N GLU A 71 22.20 4.64 -1.62
CA GLU A 71 23.56 4.03 -1.63
C GLU A 71 23.92 3.42 -0.28
N SER A 72 23.52 4.09 0.82
CA SER A 72 23.45 3.50 2.15
C SER A 72 22.01 3.15 2.43
N SER A 73 21.70 1.85 2.43
CA SER A 73 20.32 1.38 2.59
C SER A 73 19.74 1.73 3.96
N THR A 74 20.56 1.95 4.99
CA THR A 74 20.10 2.34 6.32
C THR A 74 19.94 3.86 6.41
N VAL A 75 18.68 4.31 6.51
CA VAL A 75 18.33 5.73 6.70
C VAL A 75 18.61 6.15 8.14
N CYS A 76 18.19 5.32 9.09
CA CYS A 76 18.29 5.63 10.51
C CYS A 76 18.17 4.34 11.35
N SER A 77 18.86 4.31 12.49
CA SER A 77 18.65 3.31 13.53
C SER A 77 18.76 3.96 14.91
N VAL A 78 17.68 3.95 15.67
CA VAL A 78 17.58 4.64 16.97
C VAL A 78 16.84 3.78 17.98
N ARG A 79 17.12 4.01 19.26
CA ARG A 79 16.21 3.52 20.30
C ARG A 79 14.93 4.33 20.25
N TYR A 80 13.79 3.66 20.25
CA TYR A 80 12.48 4.30 20.21
C TYR A 80 11.65 3.97 21.43
N ARG A 81 10.60 4.75 21.63
CA ARG A 81 9.53 4.48 22.58
C ARG A 81 8.19 4.56 21.88
N LYS A 82 7.25 3.75 22.35
CA LYS A 82 5.87 3.68 21.85
C LYS A 82 4.92 4.23 22.92
N LYS A 83 4.19 5.31 22.61
CA LYS A 83 3.24 5.93 23.54
C LYS A 83 1.81 5.72 23.03
N LYS A 84 0.96 5.08 23.83
CA LYS A 84 -0.46 4.92 23.52
C LYS A 84 -1.21 6.23 23.74
N GLU A 85 -2.03 6.62 22.77
CA GLU A 85 -2.87 7.81 22.80
C GLU A 85 -4.25 7.53 22.18
N THR A 86 -5.23 8.39 22.47
CA THR A 86 -6.43 8.48 21.61
C THR A 86 -6.15 9.48 20.47
N PRO A 87 -6.74 9.31 19.27
CA PRO A 87 -6.54 10.26 18.18
C PRO A 87 -6.82 11.71 18.58
N LEU A 88 -7.89 11.96 19.34
CA LEU A 88 -8.23 13.30 19.81
C LEU A 88 -7.19 13.88 20.78
N SER A 89 -6.63 13.05 21.67
CA SER A 89 -5.55 13.46 22.59
C SER A 89 -4.28 13.84 21.83
N TYR A 90 -3.95 13.07 20.80
CA TYR A 90 -2.75 13.28 20.01
C TYR A 90 -2.85 14.50 19.08
N PHE A 91 -3.96 14.65 18.35
CA PHE A 91 -4.13 15.77 17.41
C PHE A 91 -4.54 17.08 18.11
N TYR A 92 -4.95 17.03 19.38
CA TYR A 92 -5.43 18.16 20.18
C TYR A 92 -6.58 18.98 19.55
N SER A 93 -7.18 18.49 18.47
CA SER A 93 -8.13 19.24 17.64
C SER A 93 -9.10 18.29 16.96
N LYS A 94 -10.41 18.47 17.20
CA LYS A 94 -11.46 17.74 16.49
C LYS A 94 -11.45 17.99 14.98
N LYS A 95 -11.07 19.21 14.57
CA LYS A 95 -10.98 19.58 13.16
C LYS A 95 -9.84 18.83 12.48
N THR A 96 -8.69 18.74 13.14
CA THR A 96 -7.54 17.98 12.64
C THR A 96 -7.84 16.50 12.60
N LEU A 97 -8.44 15.94 13.67
CA LEU A 97 -8.88 14.54 13.67
C LEU A 97 -9.81 14.24 12.47
N ALA A 98 -10.80 15.10 12.21
CA ALA A 98 -11.70 14.93 11.07
C ALA A 98 -10.99 14.93 9.71
N MET A 99 -9.91 15.71 9.54
CA MET A 99 -9.08 15.69 8.33
C MET A 99 -8.46 14.30 8.11
N TYR A 100 -7.86 13.72 9.16
CA TYR A 100 -7.29 12.38 9.07
C TYR A 100 -8.37 11.32 8.85
N GLU A 101 -9.50 11.39 9.58
CA GLU A 101 -10.62 10.46 9.41
C GLU A 101 -11.17 10.47 7.97
N ASN A 102 -11.22 11.64 7.32
CA ASN A 102 -11.64 11.74 5.93
C ASN A 102 -10.67 11.04 4.98
N VAL A 103 -9.36 11.27 5.10
CA VAL A 103 -8.35 10.59 4.25
C VAL A 103 -8.41 9.07 4.44
N PHE A 104 -8.49 8.61 5.70
CA PHE A 104 -8.66 7.19 6.03
C PHE A 104 -9.90 6.60 5.36
N LYS A 105 -11.05 7.29 5.47
CA LYS A 105 -12.31 6.86 4.89
C LYS A 105 -12.28 6.80 3.36
N GLU A 106 -11.70 7.81 2.70
CA GLU A 106 -11.55 7.84 1.24
C GLU A 106 -10.73 6.64 0.73
N ASP A 107 -9.75 6.20 1.53
CA ASP A 107 -8.91 5.05 1.21
C ASP A 107 -9.46 3.70 1.73
N ASN A 108 -10.68 3.68 2.27
CA ASN A 108 -11.33 2.51 2.89
C ASN A 108 -10.50 1.89 4.04
N ILE A 109 -9.79 2.73 4.80
CA ILE A 109 -9.04 2.36 5.99
C ILE A 109 -9.76 2.93 7.21
N SER A 110 -9.88 2.15 8.28
CA SER A 110 -10.41 2.65 9.55
C SER A 110 -9.28 3.22 10.41
N LEU A 111 -9.45 4.43 10.94
CA LEU A 111 -8.57 4.95 11.98
C LEU A 111 -8.88 4.24 13.30
N ALA A 112 -7.83 3.76 13.98
CA ALA A 112 -7.97 3.03 15.23
C ALA A 112 -8.49 3.93 16.36
N LYS A 113 -9.26 3.34 17.29
CA LYS A 113 -9.73 4.06 18.50
C LYS A 113 -8.59 4.50 19.41
N ASN A 114 -7.50 3.74 19.41
CA ASN A 114 -6.25 4.09 20.06
C ASN A 114 -5.13 3.99 19.03
N ILE A 115 -4.22 4.95 19.06
CA ILE A 115 -3.03 4.97 18.23
C ILE A 115 -1.80 4.86 19.11
N TYR A 116 -0.68 4.49 18.52
CA TYR A 116 0.61 4.54 19.19
C TYR A 116 1.56 5.48 18.47
N ILE A 117 2.20 6.36 19.23
CA ILE A 117 3.17 7.31 18.71
C ILE A 117 4.56 6.74 18.94
N LEU A 118 5.28 6.50 17.85
CA LEU A 118 6.65 6.01 17.84
C LEU A 118 7.58 7.21 17.65
N ARG A 119 8.48 7.44 18.61
CA ARG A 119 9.51 8.50 18.56
C ARG A 119 10.80 7.98 19.15
N SER A 120 11.92 8.62 18.85
CA SER A 120 13.17 8.34 19.55
C SER A 120 13.02 8.46 21.06
N TYR A 121 13.69 7.55 21.77
CA TYR A 121 13.80 7.58 23.22
C TYR A 121 14.63 8.78 23.66
N ASP A 122 15.74 9.02 22.96
CA ASP A 122 16.65 10.14 23.17
C ASP A 122 16.31 11.27 22.16
N PRO A 123 15.85 12.44 22.63
CA PRO A 123 15.46 13.55 21.75
C PRO A 123 16.64 14.18 21.00
N ASP A 124 17.88 13.95 21.44
CA ASP A 124 19.08 14.43 20.76
C ASP A 124 19.55 13.43 19.67
N LYS A 125 18.93 12.24 19.61
CA LYS A 125 19.22 11.17 18.64
C LYS A 125 17.94 10.74 17.92
N THR A 126 17.36 11.69 17.20
CA THR A 126 16.17 11.49 16.38
C THR A 126 16.52 11.01 14.98
N CYS A 127 15.65 10.21 14.38
CA CYS A 127 15.70 10.01 12.94
C CYS A 127 15.38 11.32 12.23
N PRO A 128 15.89 11.53 11.00
CA PRO A 128 15.50 12.70 10.22
C PRO A 128 14.01 12.64 9.85
N PRO A 129 13.34 13.80 9.72
CA PRO A 129 12.00 13.84 9.15
C PRO A 129 11.93 13.13 7.79
N PRO A 130 10.83 12.41 7.50
CA PRO A 130 9.60 12.29 8.29
C PRO A 130 9.61 11.12 9.29
N TYR A 131 10.76 10.53 9.61
CA TYR A 131 10.87 9.34 10.47
C TYR A 131 11.10 9.67 11.95
N ASP A 132 11.20 10.95 12.31
CA ASP A 132 11.33 11.43 13.69
C ASP A 132 10.09 11.11 14.54
N GLU A 133 8.95 10.94 13.89
CA GLU A 133 7.69 10.57 14.51
C GLU A 133 6.81 9.76 13.55
N MET A 134 6.27 8.65 14.04
CA MET A 134 5.37 7.80 13.26
C MET A 134 4.15 7.40 14.09
N ILE A 135 3.04 7.20 13.42
CA ILE A 135 1.76 6.88 14.08
C ILE A 135 1.37 5.46 13.68
N GLU A 136 1.23 4.58 14.66
CA GLU A 136 0.68 3.25 14.45
C GLU A 136 -0.83 3.25 14.76
N SER A 137 -1.61 2.71 13.85
CA SER A 137 -3.06 2.59 13.90
C SER A 137 -3.48 1.21 13.37
N ASP A 138 -3.79 0.28 14.29
CA ASP A 138 -4.08 -1.12 14.00
C ASP A 138 -2.99 -1.75 13.11
N ASP A 139 -3.33 -2.19 11.89
CA ASP A 139 -2.41 -2.86 10.96
C ASP A 139 -1.49 -1.90 10.19
N TYR A 140 -1.55 -0.60 10.47
CA TYR A 140 -0.86 0.44 9.71
C TYR A 140 0.10 1.27 10.54
N LEU A 141 1.24 1.62 9.95
CA LEU A 141 2.16 2.64 10.42
C LEU A 141 2.19 3.80 9.41
N LEU A 142 2.10 5.03 9.91
CA LEU A 142 1.85 6.23 9.13
C LEU A 142 3.03 7.19 9.21
N LEU A 143 3.41 7.74 8.06
CA LEU A 143 4.21 8.97 7.96
C LEU A 143 3.34 10.08 7.38
N VAL A 144 3.57 11.31 7.79
CA VAL A 144 2.95 12.50 7.19
C VAL A 144 4.00 13.21 6.35
N VAL A 145 3.80 13.26 5.03
CA VAL A 145 4.77 13.83 4.09
C VAL A 145 4.05 14.73 3.10
N GLN A 146 4.38 16.03 3.09
CA GLN A 146 3.74 17.01 2.21
C GLN A 146 2.20 16.98 2.31
N ASP A 147 1.67 16.88 3.54
CA ASP A 147 0.24 16.74 3.85
C ASP A 147 -0.41 15.42 3.39
N TYR A 148 0.32 14.49 2.77
CA TYR A 148 -0.16 13.14 2.45
C TYR A 148 0.18 12.15 3.57
N LEU A 149 -0.61 11.07 3.65
CA LEU A 149 -0.33 9.94 4.52
C LEU A 149 0.38 8.84 3.74
N VAL A 150 1.56 8.44 4.20
CA VAL A 150 2.28 7.29 3.68
C VAL A 150 2.01 6.12 4.60
N PHE A 151 1.28 5.12 4.10
CA PHE A 151 0.89 3.93 4.84
C PHE A 151 1.92 2.82 4.65
N PHE A 152 2.34 2.25 5.77
CA PHE A 152 3.06 0.99 5.85
C PHE A 152 2.15 -0.03 6.50
N LYS A 153 2.26 -1.30 6.11
CA LYS A 153 1.46 -2.40 6.67
C LYS A 153 2.36 -3.38 7.40
N ASN A 154 1.90 -3.86 8.56
CA ASN A 154 2.62 -4.88 9.32
C ASN A 154 2.55 -6.24 8.59
N ILE A 155 3.66 -6.98 8.54
CA ILE A 155 3.73 -8.32 7.94
C ILE A 155 4.09 -9.43 8.95
N THR A 156 3.91 -9.19 10.25
CA THR A 156 4.21 -10.21 11.29
C THR A 156 3.49 -11.54 11.08
N ASP A 157 2.40 -11.59 10.31
CA ASP A 157 1.59 -12.80 10.15
C ASP A 157 1.56 -13.45 8.75
N ASN A 158 2.17 -12.91 7.68
CA ASN A 158 2.08 -13.59 6.36
C ASN A 158 3.17 -13.20 5.35
N LEU A 159 4.19 -14.06 5.21
CA LEU A 159 5.17 -14.08 4.11
C LEU A 159 4.53 -14.11 2.70
N GLY A 160 3.24 -14.46 2.58
CA GLY A 160 2.47 -14.41 1.34
C GLY A 160 2.14 -12.99 0.83
N GLN A 161 2.01 -11.99 1.70
CA GLN A 161 1.61 -10.61 1.32
C GLN A 161 2.75 -9.78 0.69
N LEU A 162 4.01 -10.20 0.85
CA LEU A 162 5.17 -9.56 0.22
C LEU A 162 5.13 -9.60 -1.32
N LYS A 163 4.45 -10.60 -1.91
CA LYS A 163 4.29 -10.70 -3.37
C LYS A 163 3.34 -9.63 -3.92
N ASP A 164 2.17 -9.46 -3.31
CA ASP A 164 1.13 -8.52 -3.74
C ASP A 164 1.56 -7.04 -3.61
N LEU A 165 2.31 -6.70 -2.55
CA LEU A 165 2.76 -5.33 -2.30
C LEU A 165 3.89 -4.89 -3.25
N SER A 166 4.71 -5.85 -3.69
CA SER A 166 5.76 -5.59 -4.69
C SER A 166 5.20 -5.31 -6.08
N ASP A 167 4.01 -5.81 -6.41
CA ASP A 167 3.44 -5.71 -7.76
C ASP A 167 2.68 -4.38 -8.00
N LYS A 168 2.20 -3.68 -6.96
CA LYS A 168 1.61 -2.33 -7.09
C LYS A 168 2.64 -1.22 -7.29
N SER A 169 3.83 -1.30 -6.66
CA SER A 169 4.95 -0.38 -6.93
C SER A 169 5.52 -0.55 -8.34
N VAL A 170 5.16 -1.62 -9.05
CA VAL A 170 5.60 -1.93 -10.40
C VAL A 170 4.66 -1.32 -11.44
N PHE A 171 3.39 -1.02 -11.09
CA PHE A 171 2.44 -0.46 -12.06
C PHE A 171 2.92 0.85 -12.68
N SER A 172 3.38 1.82 -11.88
CA SER A 172 3.92 3.09 -12.37
C SER A 172 5.22 2.96 -13.16
N THR A 173 5.98 1.87 -12.98
CA THR A 173 7.17 1.58 -13.80
C THR A 173 6.79 1.28 -15.24
N PHE A 174 5.61 0.71 -15.45
CA PHE A 174 5.13 0.35 -16.78
C PHE A 174 4.11 1.33 -17.33
N CYS A 175 3.35 2.01 -16.48
CA CYS A 175 2.15 2.77 -16.84
C CYS A 175 2.25 4.25 -16.47
N GLU A 176 2.09 5.11 -17.47
CA GLU A 176 2.11 6.57 -17.32
C GLU A 176 0.69 7.14 -17.52
N SER A 177 0.32 8.14 -16.71
CA SER A 177 -0.94 8.86 -16.88
C SER A 177 -0.87 9.78 -18.10
N THR A 178 -1.97 9.88 -18.84
CA THR A 178 -2.07 10.72 -20.05
C THR A 178 -2.74 12.08 -19.81
N LEU A 179 -3.01 12.45 -18.56
CA LEU A 179 -3.68 13.70 -18.22
C LEU A 179 -2.67 14.87 -18.17
N GLU A 180 -2.46 15.54 -19.30
CA GLU A 180 -1.99 16.92 -19.31
C GLU A 180 -3.14 17.85 -18.88
N GLY A 181 -3.06 18.35 -17.63
CA GLY A 181 -3.76 19.53 -17.13
C GLY A 181 -5.25 19.70 -17.49
N SER A 182 -6.18 19.16 -16.70
CA SER A 182 -7.50 19.77 -16.42
C SER A 182 -8.32 18.89 -15.47
N THR A 183 -9.35 19.51 -14.88
CA THR A 183 -10.35 18.98 -13.92
C THR A 183 -10.78 17.53 -14.14
N PHE A 184 -10.87 16.77 -13.03
CA PHE A 184 -11.35 15.38 -12.96
C PHE A 184 -12.70 15.20 -13.67
N ASP A 185 -12.74 14.38 -14.72
CA ASP A 185 -13.93 14.10 -15.55
C ASP A 185 -14.50 12.67 -15.32
N GLY A 186 -14.05 12.01 -14.24
CA GLY A 186 -14.42 10.62 -13.93
C GLY A 186 -13.79 9.58 -14.84
N LYS A 187 -12.80 9.95 -15.68
CA LYS A 187 -12.11 9.04 -16.59
C LYS A 187 -10.60 9.09 -16.39
N GLU A 188 -10.04 8.01 -15.85
CA GLU A 188 -8.59 7.86 -15.78
C GLU A 188 -8.07 7.20 -17.05
N LYS A 189 -6.94 7.69 -17.56
CA LYS A 189 -6.32 7.18 -18.77
C LYS A 189 -4.83 6.99 -18.58
N TYR A 190 -4.36 5.77 -18.80
CA TYR A 190 -2.94 5.42 -18.74
C TYR A 190 -2.46 4.78 -20.03
N ILE A 191 -1.17 4.95 -20.32
CA ILE A 191 -0.47 4.17 -21.33
C ILE A 191 0.60 3.36 -20.62
N CYS A 192 0.52 2.03 -20.75
CA CYS A 192 1.53 1.13 -20.27
C CYS A 192 2.43 0.63 -21.41
N SER A 193 3.75 0.58 -21.18
CA SER A 193 4.74 0.15 -22.17
C SER A 193 5.55 -1.04 -21.66
N PHE A 194 5.43 -2.19 -22.35
CA PHE A 194 6.16 -3.43 -22.03
C PHE A 194 7.17 -3.76 -23.13
N THR A 195 8.37 -3.19 -23.02
CA THR A 195 9.46 -3.37 -23.99
C THR A 195 9.92 -4.82 -24.05
N ASN A 196 10.06 -5.37 -25.26
CA ASN A 196 10.41 -6.77 -25.56
C ASN A 196 9.38 -7.82 -25.12
N TYR A 197 8.16 -7.42 -24.74
CA TYR A 197 7.09 -8.36 -24.39
C TYR A 197 6.17 -8.60 -25.59
N ASN A 198 5.81 -9.86 -25.82
CA ASN A 198 4.68 -10.21 -26.68
C ASN A 198 3.34 -10.00 -25.92
N LEU A 199 2.22 -10.09 -26.63
CA LEU A 199 0.88 -9.87 -26.06
C LEU A 199 0.59 -10.77 -24.84
N SER A 200 0.96 -12.04 -24.90
CA SER A 200 0.69 -12.99 -23.81
C SER A 200 1.50 -12.64 -22.55
N ASN A 201 2.79 -12.34 -22.73
CA ASN A 201 3.66 -11.94 -21.62
C ASN A 201 3.23 -10.60 -21.02
N ALA A 202 2.87 -9.64 -21.87
CA ALA A 202 2.39 -8.33 -21.44
C ALA A 202 1.06 -8.45 -20.69
N TYR A 203 0.15 -9.30 -21.16
CA TYR A 203 -1.10 -9.64 -20.47
C TYR A 203 -0.84 -10.20 -19.07
N LEU A 204 0.03 -11.22 -18.95
CA LEU A 204 0.34 -11.83 -17.66
C LEU A 204 1.00 -10.84 -16.69
N LYS A 205 1.88 -9.97 -17.20
CA LYS A 205 2.51 -8.94 -16.36
C LYS A 205 1.50 -7.88 -15.96
N PHE A 206 0.70 -7.37 -16.90
CA PHE A 206 -0.36 -6.40 -16.65
C PHE A 206 -1.38 -6.92 -15.62
N LYS A 207 -1.85 -8.16 -15.77
CA LYS A 207 -2.77 -8.82 -14.85
C LYS A 207 -2.30 -8.73 -13.39
N LYS A 208 -1.01 -9.00 -13.15
CA LYS A 208 -0.39 -8.93 -11.82
C LYS A 208 -0.31 -7.51 -11.27
N ILE A 209 0.14 -6.57 -12.09
CA ILE A 209 0.44 -5.19 -11.63
C ILE A 209 -0.81 -4.30 -11.55
N SER A 210 -1.87 -4.62 -12.30
CA SER A 210 -3.12 -3.84 -12.35
C SER A 210 -4.12 -4.19 -11.24
N GLY A 211 -3.84 -5.21 -10.42
CA GLY A 211 -4.79 -5.73 -9.43
C GLY A 211 -5.96 -6.52 -10.03
N CYS A 212 -5.96 -6.79 -11.34
CA CYS A 212 -6.99 -7.57 -12.02
C CYS A 212 -6.75 -9.10 -11.96
N ASP A 213 -5.82 -9.55 -11.13
CA ASP A 213 -5.37 -10.95 -11.07
C ASP A 213 -6.50 -11.93 -10.72
N GLY A 214 -7.39 -11.52 -9.80
CA GLY A 214 -8.55 -12.32 -9.39
C GLY A 214 -9.73 -12.33 -10.38
N VAL A 215 -9.70 -11.49 -11.43
CA VAL A 215 -10.83 -11.29 -12.35
C VAL A 215 -10.52 -11.78 -13.77
N LEU A 216 -9.31 -11.54 -14.26
CA LEU A 216 -8.87 -11.94 -15.58
C LEU A 216 -8.43 -13.42 -15.62
N LYS A 217 -8.61 -14.10 -16.76
CA LYS A 217 -8.16 -15.48 -16.94
C LYS A 217 -6.66 -15.67 -16.71
N GLU A 218 -6.29 -16.88 -16.32
CA GLU A 218 -4.88 -17.29 -16.16
C GLU A 218 -4.03 -17.09 -17.41
N MET A 219 -4.61 -17.24 -18.60
CA MET A 219 -3.91 -17.03 -19.87
C MET A 219 -4.75 -16.16 -20.80
N LEU A 220 -4.07 -15.40 -21.67
CA LEU A 220 -4.73 -14.60 -22.69
C LEU A 220 -5.46 -15.54 -23.67
N PRO A 221 -6.80 -15.44 -23.80
CA PRO A 221 -7.55 -16.32 -24.69
C PRO A 221 -7.23 -16.01 -26.13
N GLY A 222 -7.00 -17.02 -26.97
CA GLY A 222 -6.73 -16.84 -28.41
C GLY A 222 -7.96 -16.53 -29.28
N ARG A 223 -9.10 -16.18 -28.67
CA ARG A 223 -10.38 -15.91 -29.35
C ARG A 223 -11.22 -14.90 -28.59
N ASN A 224 -12.24 -14.36 -29.25
CA ASN A 224 -13.25 -13.54 -28.59
C ASN A 224 -14.04 -14.40 -27.60
N GLU A 225 -14.21 -13.90 -26.38
CA GLU A 225 -15.00 -14.58 -25.36
C GLU A 225 -15.45 -13.61 -24.27
N SER A 226 -16.48 -14.01 -23.53
CA SER A 226 -16.95 -13.27 -22.37
C SER A 226 -17.39 -14.23 -21.27
N TYR A 227 -17.18 -13.84 -20.02
CA TYR A 227 -17.63 -14.59 -18.86
C TYR A 227 -17.96 -13.67 -17.69
N TYR A 228 -18.54 -14.24 -16.64
CA TYR A 228 -18.75 -13.59 -15.37
C TYR A 228 -17.82 -14.19 -14.32
N MET A 229 -17.27 -13.35 -13.46
CA MET A 229 -16.48 -13.73 -12.29
C MET A 229 -17.05 -12.96 -11.09
N GLY A 230 -17.88 -13.62 -10.29
CA GLY A 230 -18.70 -12.92 -9.29
C GLY A 230 -19.69 -11.97 -9.96
N ASP A 231 -19.66 -10.70 -9.54
CA ASP A 231 -20.44 -9.59 -10.09
C ASP A 231 -19.76 -8.87 -11.27
N ALA A 232 -18.51 -9.24 -11.59
CA ALA A 232 -17.77 -8.65 -12.71
C ALA A 232 -18.06 -9.38 -14.03
N LYS A 233 -18.38 -8.62 -15.09
CA LYS A 233 -18.43 -9.12 -16.48
C LYS A 233 -17.12 -8.81 -17.18
N VAL A 234 -16.48 -9.83 -17.76
CA VAL A 234 -15.25 -9.69 -18.54
C VAL A 234 -15.51 -10.04 -19.99
N VAL A 235 -15.02 -9.20 -20.91
CA VAL A 235 -15.16 -9.38 -22.35
C VAL A 235 -13.79 -9.23 -23.03
N TYR A 236 -13.35 -10.26 -23.73
CA TYR A 236 -12.16 -10.27 -24.58
C TYR A 236 -12.58 -10.13 -26.04
N GLN A 237 -12.04 -9.12 -26.72
CA GLN A 237 -12.35 -8.81 -28.12
C GLN A 237 -11.05 -8.57 -28.89
N TRP A 238 -10.67 -9.54 -29.73
CA TRP A 238 -9.55 -9.44 -30.65
C TRP A 238 -9.86 -8.53 -31.84
N ILE A 239 -8.88 -7.72 -32.19
CA ILE A 239 -8.88 -6.82 -33.33
C ILE A 239 -7.69 -7.25 -34.21
N GLY A 240 -7.94 -8.25 -35.06
CA GLY A 240 -6.87 -8.95 -35.78
C GLY A 240 -6.00 -9.80 -34.85
N SER A 241 -4.78 -10.14 -35.29
CA SER A 241 -3.85 -11.03 -34.55
C SER A 241 -2.92 -10.30 -33.57
N ASN A 242 -2.87 -8.97 -33.64
CA ASN A 242 -1.88 -8.15 -32.93
C ASN A 242 -2.50 -7.21 -31.89
N GLU A 243 -3.82 -7.23 -31.72
CA GLU A 243 -4.52 -6.33 -30.79
C GLU A 243 -5.68 -7.05 -30.10
N VAL A 244 -5.82 -6.83 -28.80
CA VAL A 244 -6.93 -7.34 -28.01
C VAL A 244 -7.42 -6.28 -27.03
N LYS A 245 -8.73 -6.07 -27.04
CA LYS A 245 -9.43 -5.20 -26.11
C LYS A 245 -10.10 -6.05 -25.05
N ILE A 246 -9.83 -5.76 -23.79
CA ILE A 246 -10.44 -6.41 -22.63
C ILE A 246 -11.30 -5.36 -21.93
N THR A 247 -12.56 -5.69 -21.69
CA THR A 247 -13.49 -4.82 -20.94
C THR A 247 -13.93 -5.55 -19.69
N VAL A 248 -13.77 -4.91 -18.53
CA VAL A 248 -14.23 -5.37 -17.23
C VAL A 248 -15.29 -4.40 -16.73
N ILE A 249 -16.46 -4.91 -16.39
CA ILE A 249 -17.59 -4.12 -15.89
C ILE A 249 -17.97 -4.67 -14.52
N GLN A 250 -17.92 -3.83 -13.48
CA GLN A 250 -18.25 -4.21 -12.11
C GLN A 250 -18.82 -2.99 -11.37
N ASN A 251 -19.97 -3.14 -10.69
CA ASN A 251 -20.56 -2.11 -9.82
C ASN A 251 -20.61 -0.68 -10.41
N MET A 252 -21.03 -0.55 -11.67
CA MET A 252 -21.11 0.70 -12.46
C MET A 252 -19.77 1.25 -12.97
N ASP A 253 -18.64 0.65 -12.58
CA ASP A 253 -17.32 0.99 -13.11
C ASP A 253 -17.00 0.16 -14.36
N GLU A 254 -16.33 0.80 -15.32
CA GLU A 254 -15.89 0.19 -16.57
C GLU A 254 -14.38 0.37 -16.75
N GLY A 255 -13.63 -0.73 -16.70
CA GLY A 255 -12.22 -0.80 -17.06
C GLY A 255 -12.05 -1.32 -18.49
N VAL A 256 -11.37 -0.56 -19.34
CA VAL A 256 -11.04 -0.95 -20.71
C VAL A 256 -9.52 -1.00 -20.88
N TYR A 257 -9.00 -2.16 -21.26
CA TYR A 257 -7.59 -2.43 -21.45
C TYR A 257 -7.32 -2.86 -22.89
N SER A 258 -6.66 -2.02 -23.68
CA SER A 258 -6.40 -2.28 -25.10
C SER A 258 -4.93 -2.59 -25.31
N PHE A 259 -4.61 -3.87 -25.50
CA PHE A 259 -3.27 -4.36 -25.74
C PHE A 259 -2.97 -4.35 -27.23
N LYS A 260 -1.86 -3.73 -27.63
CA LYS A 260 -1.42 -3.66 -29.02
C LYS A 260 0.06 -4.02 -29.13
N LYS A 261 0.37 -5.00 -29.97
CA LYS A 261 1.75 -5.34 -30.32
C LYS A 261 2.36 -4.23 -31.17
N THR A 262 3.58 -3.84 -30.83
CA THR A 262 4.42 -2.86 -31.53
C THR A 262 5.74 -3.52 -31.93
N GLU A 263 6.58 -2.82 -32.68
CA GLU A 263 7.92 -3.32 -33.05
C GLU A 263 8.82 -3.52 -31.84
N SER A 264 8.70 -2.65 -30.82
CA SER A 264 9.53 -2.66 -29.61
C SER A 264 8.96 -3.49 -28.46
N GLY A 265 7.78 -4.07 -28.59
CA GLY A 265 7.12 -4.83 -27.53
C GLY A 265 5.59 -4.74 -27.58
N THR A 266 4.95 -4.48 -26.44
CA THR A 266 3.48 -4.34 -26.35
C THR A 266 3.12 -3.08 -25.58
N GLN A 267 2.18 -2.30 -26.10
CA GLN A 267 1.57 -1.17 -25.40
C GLN A 267 0.16 -1.53 -24.92
N VAL A 268 -0.25 -0.95 -23.80
CA VAL A 268 -1.59 -1.13 -23.23
C VAL A 268 -2.19 0.22 -22.93
N ALA A 269 -3.26 0.58 -23.65
CA ALA A 269 -4.07 1.74 -23.29
C ALA A 269 -5.10 1.32 -22.24
N VAL A 270 -5.07 1.99 -21.10
CA VAL A 270 -5.98 1.74 -19.96
C VAL A 270 -6.93 2.92 -19.86
N ILE A 271 -8.22 2.63 -19.81
CA ILE A 271 -9.26 3.62 -19.56
C ILE A 271 -10.14 3.09 -18.43
N ILE A 272 -10.25 3.85 -17.34
CA ILE A 272 -11.13 3.53 -16.23
C ILE A 272 -12.21 4.60 -16.21
N LYS A 273 -13.47 4.20 -16.25
CA LYS A 273 -14.63 5.09 -16.09
C LYS A 273 -15.30 4.75 -14.78
N SER A 274 -15.38 5.72 -13.88
CA SER A 274 -16.07 5.56 -12.61
C SER A 274 -17.53 5.98 -12.76
N GLY A 275 -18.47 5.18 -12.24
CA GLY A 275 -19.91 5.37 -12.41
C GLY A 275 -20.57 6.37 -11.45
N TYR A 276 -19.95 7.54 -11.21
CA TYR A 276 -20.51 8.61 -10.37
C TYR A 276 -21.53 9.49 -11.10
#